data_AF-B2CMW3-F1
#
_entry.id   AF-B2CMW3-F1
#
_cell.length_a   1.000
_cell.length_b   1.000
_cell.length_c   1.000
_cell.angle_alpha   90.00
_cell.angle_beta   90.00
_cell.angle_gamma   90.00
#
_symmetry.space_group_name_H-M   'P 1'
#
loop_
_entity.id
_entity.type
_entity.pdbx_description
1 polymer ?
#
loop_
_entity_poly.entity_id
_entity_poly.type
_entity_poly.pdbx_seq_one_letter_code
_entity_poly.pdbx_strand_id
1 'polypeptide(L)' 'EGVVMELADCALPLLAGVLPTANPEEAFKDVAAAFLVGAMPRREGMERKDLLSANVRIFKEQGQALDKVARKDVKV' A
#
# COMPACT_ATOMS: atom_id res chain seq x y z
N GLU A 1 3.99 -14.53 0.77
CA GLU A 1 2.87 -15.47 0.95
C GLU A 1 2.52 -15.75 2.41
N GLY A 2 3.48 -15.86 3.35
CA GLY A 2 3.19 -16.21 4.76
C GLY A 2 2.01 -15.50 5.43
N VAL A 3 1.94 -14.16 5.37
CA VAL A 3 0.82 -13.39 5.96
C VAL A 3 -0.54 -13.76 5.34
N VAL A 4 -0.57 -14.09 4.05
CA VAL A 4 -1.82 -14.51 3.37
C VAL A 4 -2.27 -15.88 3.89
N MET A 5 -1.33 -16.78 4.18
CA MET A 5 -1.62 -18.08 4.77
C MET A 5 -2.18 -17.93 6.19
N GLU A 6 -1.56 -17.09 7.02
CA GLU A 6 -2.05 -16.81 8.38
C GLU A 6 -3.48 -16.22 8.38
N LEU A 7 -3.81 -15.36 7.41
CA LEU A 7 -5.17 -14.82 7.24
C LEU A 7 -6.17 -15.92 6.84
N ALA A 8 -5.76 -16.86 5.98
CA ALA A 8 -6.59 -18.00 5.59
C ALA A 8 -6.84 -18.94 6.77
N ASP A 9 -5.82 -19.22 7.58
CA ASP A 9 -5.89 -20.10 8.75
C ASP A 9 -6.85 -19.56 9.83
N CYS A 10 -7.03 -18.24 9.89
CA CYS A 10 -7.95 -17.60 10.82
C CYS A 10 -9.45 -17.77 10.45
N ALA A 11 -9.77 -18.28 9.25
CA ALA A 11 -11.14 -18.56 8.78
C ALA A 11 -12.14 -17.40 9.04
N LEU A 12 -11.70 -16.16 8.81
CA LEU A 12 -12.47 -14.96 9.15
C LEU A 12 -13.72 -14.84 8.25
N PRO A 13 -14.95 -14.86 8.80
CA PRO A 13 -16.17 -14.85 7.98
C PRO A 13 -16.37 -13.53 7.20
N LEU A 14 -15.73 -12.45 7.64
CA LEU A 14 -15.78 -11.15 6.98
C LEU A 14 -14.72 -10.99 5.88
N LEU A 15 -13.74 -11.90 5.80
CA LEU A 15 -12.67 -11.83 4.81
C LEU A 15 -13.08 -12.56 3.53
N ALA A 16 -13.60 -11.82 2.57
CA ALA A 16 -14.06 -12.39 1.29
C ALA A 16 -12.92 -12.80 0.34
N GLY A 17 -11.73 -12.22 0.49
CA GLY A 17 -10.56 -12.53 -0.33
C GLY A 17 -9.34 -11.67 0.00
N VAL A 18 -8.18 -12.11 -0.46
CA VAL A 18 -6.89 -11.41 -0.31
C VAL A 18 -6.16 -11.44 -1.65
N LEU A 19 -5.72 -10.29 -2.14
CA LEU A 19 -4.93 -10.15 -3.36
C LEU A 19 -3.52 -9.64 -3.01
N PRO A 20 -2.52 -10.52 -2.85
CA PRO A 20 -1.14 -10.10 -2.71
C PRO A 20 -0.56 -9.73 -4.08
N THR A 21 -0.16 -8.48 -4.26
CA THR A 21 0.49 -8.02 -5.50
C THR A 21 1.59 -7.00 -5.21
N ALA A 22 2.56 -6.92 -6.12
CA ALA A 22 3.57 -5.88 -6.14
C ALA A 22 3.25 -4.77 -7.17
N ASN A 23 2.17 -4.93 -7.94
CA ASN A 23 1.72 -3.94 -8.92
C ASN A 23 0.76 -2.93 -8.25
N PRO A 24 1.10 -1.64 -8.15
CA PRO A 24 0.25 -0.63 -7.53
C PRO A 24 -1.12 -0.48 -8.20
N GLU A 25 -1.21 -0.60 -9.53
CA GLU A 25 -2.49 -0.47 -10.24
C GLU A 25 -3.43 -1.64 -9.98
N GLU A 26 -2.88 -2.83 -9.75
CA GLU A 26 -3.69 -3.98 -9.35
C GLU A 26 -4.10 -3.86 -7.87
N ALA A 27 -3.18 -3.42 -7.00
CA ALA A 27 -3.43 -3.26 -5.57
C ALA A 27 -4.49 -2.19 -5.27
N PHE A 28 -4.51 -1.09 -6.03
CA PHE A 28 -5.41 0.04 -5.80
C PHE A 28 -6.67 0.02 -6.65
N LYS A 29 -6.88 -1.02 -7.47
CA LYS A 29 -8.06 -1.11 -8.32
C LYS A 29 -9.34 -1.16 -7.48
N ASP A 30 -10.26 -0.22 -7.74
CA ASP A 30 -11.59 -0.14 -7.12
C ASP A 30 -11.60 -0.07 -5.58
N VAL A 31 -10.46 0.26 -4.94
CA VAL A 31 -10.39 0.34 -3.47
C VAL A 31 -11.22 1.51 -2.93
N ALA A 32 -11.90 1.27 -1.80
CA ALA A 32 -12.66 2.30 -1.07
C ALA A 32 -11.81 2.97 0.03
N ALA A 33 -10.82 2.26 0.55
CA ALA A 33 -9.86 2.78 1.52
C ALA A 33 -8.46 2.22 1.23
N ALA A 34 -7.43 3.03 1.45
CA ALA A 34 -6.03 2.67 1.24
C ALA A 34 -5.19 3.06 2.46
N PHE A 35 -4.57 2.08 3.11
CA PHE A 35 -3.67 2.32 4.25
C PHE A 35 -2.21 2.28 3.78
N LEU A 36 -1.60 3.45 3.56
CA LEU A 36 -0.24 3.58 3.03
C LEU A 36 0.82 3.48 4.14
N VAL A 37 1.05 2.27 4.65
CA VAL A 37 1.98 2.00 5.77
C VAL A 37 3.45 1.91 5.33
N GLY A 38 3.69 1.48 4.09
CA GLY A 38 5.03 1.26 3.55
C GLY A 38 5.74 2.57 3.21
N ALA A 39 6.87 2.83 3.87
CA ALA A 39 7.75 3.96 3.64
C ALA A 39 9.22 3.52 3.64
N MET A 40 10.10 4.39 3.13
CA MET A 40 11.54 4.16 3.19
C MET A 40 11.97 4.07 4.66
N PRO A 41 12.57 2.95 5.11
CA PRO A 41 13.08 2.85 6.48
C PRO A 41 14.26 3.81 6.66
N ARG A 42 14.34 4.45 7.83
CA ARG A 42 15.45 5.33 8.16
C ARG A 42 16.74 4.51 8.25
N ARG A 43 17.77 4.96 7.53
CA ARG A 43 19.11 4.37 7.57
C ARG A 43 20.03 5.21 8.46
N GLU A 44 21.09 4.59 8.98
CA GLU A 44 22.12 5.29 9.72
C GLU A 44 22.74 6.41 8.88
N GLY A 45 22.99 7.57 9.50
CA GLY A 45 23.51 8.75 8.82
C GLY A 45 22.48 9.52 7.95
N MET A 46 21.24 9.03 7.82
CA MET A 46 20.21 9.71 7.03
C MET A 46 19.59 10.88 7.80
N GLU A 47 19.64 12.07 7.19
CA GLU A 47 18.93 13.25 7.71
C GLU A 47 17.44 13.19 7.35
N ARG A 48 16.64 14.03 8.03
CA ARG A 48 15.19 14.11 7.76
C ARG A 48 14.89 14.48 6.30
N LYS A 49 15.70 15.34 5.69
CA LYS A 49 15.53 15.79 4.30
C LYS A 49 15.72 14.64 3.28
N ASP A 50 16.66 13.74 3.56
CA ASP A 50 16.98 12.60 2.70
C ASP A 50 15.86 11.56 2.78
N LEU A 51 15.35 11.34 4.00
CA LEU A 51 14.20 10.48 4.24
C LEU A 51 12.94 11.00 3.53
N LEU A 52 12.66 12.30 3.61
CA LEU A 52 11.54 12.92 2.90
C LEU A 52 11.71 12.77 1.39
N SER A 53 12.91 13.05 0.87
CA SER A 53 13.20 12.97 -0.56
C SER A 53 13.03 11.56 -1.12
N ALA A 54 13.43 10.53 -0.37
CA ALA A 54 13.22 9.14 -0.74
C ALA A 54 11.72 8.77 -0.75
N ASN A 55 10.99 9.19 0.27
CA ASN A 55 9.56 8.89 0.39
C ASN A 55 8.70 9.61 -0.65
N VAL A 56 9.08 10.81 -1.10
CA VAL A 56 8.35 11.55 -2.15
C VAL A 56 8.18 10.71 -3.41
N ARG A 57 9.21 9.94 -3.81
CA ARG A 57 9.11 9.08 -5.00
C ARG A 57 8.10 7.96 -4.81
N ILE A 58 8.12 7.31 -3.64
CA ILE A 58 7.20 6.21 -3.29
C ILE A 58 5.76 6.70 -3.29
N PHE A 59 5.47 7.79 -2.57
CA PHE A 59 4.11 8.33 -2.47
C PHE A 59 3.62 8.91 -3.79
N LYS A 60 4.51 9.42 -4.64
CA LYS A 60 4.13 9.90 -5.99
C LYS A 60 3.60 8.75 -6.85
N GLU A 61 4.31 7.63 -6.90
CA GLU A 61 3.90 6.46 -7.67
C GLU A 61 2.58 5.88 -7.14
N GLN A 62 2.45 5.74 -5.82
CA GLN A 62 1.21 5.28 -5.20
C GLN A 62 0.04 6.23 -5.45
N GLY A 63 0.26 7.54 -5.34
CA GLY A 63 -0.76 8.55 -5.60
C GLY A 63 -1.24 8.56 -7.06
N GLN A 64 -0.33 8.36 -8.01
CA GLN A 64 -0.68 8.24 -9.43
C GLN A 64 -1.51 6.99 -9.71
N ALA A 65 -1.15 5.86 -9.12
CA ALA A 65 -1.92 4.63 -9.26
C ALA A 65 -3.33 4.77 -8.63
N LEU A 66 -3.43 5.35 -7.43
CA LEU A 66 -4.71 5.64 -6.79
C LEU A 66 -5.61 6.51 -7.67
N ASP A 67 -5.10 7.62 -8.21
CA ASP A 67 -5.90 8.52 -9.06
C ASP A 67 -6.43 7.81 -10.32
N LYS A 68 -5.61 6.92 -10.89
CA LYS A 68 -5.92 6.18 -12.12
C LYS A 68 -6.99 5.10 -11.90
N VAL A 69 -6.88 4.28 -10.84
CA VAL A 69 -7.64 3.03 -10.72
C VAL A 69 -8.50 2.90 -9.48
N ALA A 70 -8.32 3.74 -8.46
CA ALA A 70 -9.13 3.68 -7.25
C ALA A 70 -10.49 4.34 -7.47
N ARG A 71 -11.42 4.08 -6.53
CA ARG A 71 -12.69 4.79 -6.53
C ARG A 71 -12.45 6.28 -6.31
N LYS A 72 -13.28 7.12 -6.93
CA LYS A 72 -13.18 8.58 -6.78
C LYS A 72 -13.49 9.09 -5.37
N ASP A 73 -14.13 8.26 -4.54
CA ASP A 73 -14.42 8.52 -3.13
C ASP A 73 -13.44 7.82 -2.17
N VAL A 74 -12.33 7.28 -2.67
CA VAL A 74 -11.31 6.57 -1.88
C VAL A 74 -10.85 7.40 -0.69
N LYS A 75 -10.70 6.74 0.46
CA LYS A 75 -10.10 7.31 1.68
C LYS A 75 -8.67 6.81 1.83
N VAL A 76 -7.71 7.73 1.91
CA VAL A 76 -6.30 7.44 2.14
C VAL A 76 -5.94 7.85 3.56
#